data_AF-A0A355FXH2-F1
#
_entry.id   AF-A0A355FXH2-F1
#
_cell.length_a   1.000
_cell.length_b   1.000
_cell.length_c   1.000
_cell.angle_alpha   90.00
_cell.angle_beta   90.00
_cell.angle_gamma   90.00
#
_symmetry.space_group_name_H-M   'P 1'
#
loop_
_entity.id
_entity.type
_entity.pdbx_description
1 polymer ?
#
loop_
_entity_poly.entity_id
_entity_poly.type
_entity_poly.pdbx_seq_one_letter_code
_entity_poly.pdbx_strand_id
1 'polypeptide(L)'
;MQQEAIDKLAALAKLEMSEEERKTLPGQIVSIVEYIDKLRELELPADAPEMAYAVDVVNTWREDEAVNVSEDDRRLLIDAFPERVGDLNAVPAVFSGRAVPRSPTRPSKASSRGHGSVVSDRDEAL
;
A
#
# COMPACT_ATOMS: atom_id res chain seq x y z
N MET A 1 -11.88 6.20 -29.83
CA MET A 1 -10.57 6.55 -29.23
C MET A 1 -9.45 5.99 -30.10
N GLN A 2 -8.27 6.63 -30.11
CA GLN A 2 -7.09 6.11 -30.81
C GLN A 2 -6.35 5.09 -29.94
N GLN A 3 -5.69 4.09 -30.54
CA GLN A 3 -4.99 3.02 -29.81
C GLN A 3 -3.94 3.56 -28.83
N GLU A 4 -3.24 4.64 -29.20
CA GLU A 4 -2.24 5.30 -28.37
C GLU A 4 -2.80 5.78 -27.01
N ALA A 5 -4.06 6.22 -26.97
CA ALA A 5 -4.69 6.65 -25.74
C ALA A 5 -4.93 5.47 -24.77
N ILE A 6 -5.24 4.29 -25.31
CA ILE A 6 -5.43 3.07 -24.52
C ILE A 6 -4.11 2.56 -23.98
N ASP A 7 -3.06 2.57 -24.79
CA ASP A 7 -1.72 2.18 -24.34
C ASP A 7 -1.19 3.13 -23.25
N LYS A 8 -1.46 4.42 -23.38
CA LYS A 8 -1.13 5.41 -22.35
C LYS A 8 -1.90 5.17 -21.05
N LEU A 9 -3.20 4.86 -21.14
CA LEU A 9 -4.03 4.55 -19.98
C LEU A 9 -3.49 3.29 -19.24
N ALA A 10 -3.17 2.24 -19.99
CA ALA A 10 -2.60 1.01 -19.44
C ALA A 10 -1.27 1.26 -18.71
N ALA A 11 -0.39 2.08 -19.28
CA ALA A 11 0.88 2.45 -18.67
C ALA A 11 0.71 3.22 -17.35
N LEU A 12 -0.29 4.10 -17.26
CA LEU A 12 -0.61 4.83 -16.03
C LEU A 12 -1.18 3.90 -14.96
N ALA A 13 -2.03 2.95 -15.36
CA ALA A 13 -2.64 1.98 -14.47
C ALA A 13 -1.71 0.79 -14.11
N LYS A 14 -0.51 0.72 -14.68
CA LYS A 14 0.44 -0.39 -14.53
C LYS A 14 -0.14 -1.74 -14.97
N LEU A 15 -0.92 -1.73 -16.04
CA LEU A 15 -1.52 -2.92 -16.62
C LEU A 15 -0.73 -3.39 -17.84
N GLU A 16 -0.37 -4.67 -17.85
CA GLU A 16 0.13 -5.35 -19.04
C GLU A 16 -1.06 -5.93 -19.81
N MET A 17 -1.20 -5.56 -21.09
CA MET A 17 -2.32 -5.98 -21.93
C MET A 17 -1.85 -6.92 -23.04
N SER A 18 -2.58 -8.02 -23.22
CA SER A 18 -2.43 -8.94 -24.34
C SER A 18 -2.93 -8.32 -25.67
N GLU A 19 -2.56 -8.92 -26.81
CA GLU A 19 -2.99 -8.44 -28.12
C GLU A 19 -4.52 -8.51 -28.33
N GLU A 20 -5.17 -9.50 -27.76
CA GLU A 20 -6.63 -9.66 -27.88
C GLU A 20 -7.39 -8.62 -27.04
N GLU A 21 -6.89 -8.32 -25.84
CA GLU A 21 -7.41 -7.25 -25.00
C GLU A 21 -7.23 -5.88 -25.65
N ARG A 22 -6.11 -5.66 -26.36
CA ARG A 22 -5.86 -4.42 -27.12
C ARG A 22 -6.86 -4.19 -28.25
N LYS A 23 -7.48 -5.24 -28.80
CA LYS A 23 -8.52 -5.13 -29.85
C LYS A 23 -9.91 -4.88 -29.25
N THR A 24 -10.21 -5.47 -28.10
CA THR A 24 -11.57 -5.50 -27.52
C THR A 24 -11.83 -4.37 -26.53
N LEU A 25 -10.89 -4.07 -25.63
CA LEU A 25 -11.04 -3.04 -24.60
C LEU A 25 -11.31 -1.62 -25.13
N PRO A 26 -10.74 -1.16 -26.26
CA PRO A 26 -11.03 0.18 -26.76
C PRO A 26 -12.53 0.39 -27.01
N GLY A 27 -13.23 -0.61 -27.56
CA GLY A 27 -14.67 -0.53 -27.81
C GLY A 27 -15.49 -0.49 -26.54
N GLN A 28 -15.13 -1.32 -25.54
CA GLN A 28 -15.81 -1.37 -24.24
C GLN A 28 -15.63 -0.05 -23.47
N ILE A 29 -14.43 0.52 -23.47
CA ILE A 29 -14.17 1.81 -22.79
C ILE A 29 -14.96 2.94 -23.47
N VAL A 30 -15.04 2.94 -24.81
CA VAL A 30 -15.87 3.90 -25.54
C VAL A 30 -17.34 3.79 -25.11
N SER A 31 -17.91 2.59 -25.03
CA SER A 31 -19.31 2.44 -24.62
C SER A 31 -19.57 2.90 -23.18
N ILE A 32 -18.60 2.71 -22.27
CA ILE A 32 -18.69 3.19 -20.89
C ILE A 32 -18.68 4.73 -20.85
N VAL A 33 -17.77 5.36 -21.59
CA VAL A 33 -17.69 6.83 -21.66
C VAL A 33 -18.96 7.42 -22.28
N GLU A 34 -19.47 6.81 -23.36
CA GLU A 34 -20.74 7.20 -23.98
C GLU A 34 -21.93 7.04 -23.01
N TYR A 35 -21.91 6.01 -22.15
CA TYR A 35 -22.92 5.85 -21.12
C TYR A 35 -22.84 6.96 -20.05
N ILE A 36 -21.64 7.33 -19.63
CA ILE A 36 -21.40 8.42 -18.67
C ILE A 36 -21.80 9.78 -19.27
N ASP A 37 -21.67 9.97 -20.58
CA ASP A 37 -22.04 11.22 -21.25
C ASP A 37 -23.53 11.58 -21.08
N LYS A 38 -24.41 10.62 -20.76
CA LYS A 38 -25.81 10.89 -20.38
C LYS A 38 -25.95 11.82 -19.18
N LEU A 39 -24.95 11.85 -18.29
CA LEU A 39 -24.94 12.75 -17.13
C LEU A 39 -24.85 14.23 -17.55
N ARG A 40 -24.41 14.54 -18.77
CA ARG A 40 -24.35 15.92 -19.28
C ARG A 40 -25.72 16.51 -19.61
N GLU A 41 -26.73 15.67 -19.79
CA GLU A 41 -28.11 16.11 -20.07
C GLU A 41 -28.79 16.71 -18.83
N LEU A 42 -28.22 16.48 -17.63
CA LEU A 42 -28.75 17.00 -16.39
C LEU A 42 -28.30 18.45 -16.17
N GLU A 43 -29.27 19.37 -16.12
CA GLU A 43 -29.03 20.74 -15.68
C GLU A 43 -28.90 20.78 -14.15
N LEU A 44 -27.72 21.14 -13.65
CA LEU A 44 -27.48 21.34 -12.23
C LEU A 44 -27.57 22.83 -11.89
N PRO A 45 -28.23 23.20 -10.78
CA PRO A 45 -28.15 24.55 -10.22
C PRO A 45 -26.69 24.97 -10.00
N ALA A 46 -26.39 26.26 -10.11
CA ALA A 46 -25.03 26.78 -9.90
C ALA A 46 -24.51 26.54 -8.46
N ASP A 47 -25.42 26.33 -7.51
CA ASP A 47 -25.16 26.04 -6.11
C ASP A 47 -25.40 24.56 -5.74
N ALA A 48 -25.49 23.67 -6.74
CA ALA A 48 -25.65 22.24 -6.49
C ALA A 48 -24.53 21.73 -5.57
N PRO A 49 -24.85 21.12 -4.42
CA PRO A 49 -23.83 20.68 -3.47
C PRO A 49 -23.06 19.48 -4.03
N GLU A 50 -21.73 19.58 -4.05
CA GLU A 50 -20.86 18.45 -4.35
C GLU A 50 -20.86 17.48 -3.16
N MET A 51 -21.15 16.20 -3.42
CA MET A 51 -21.07 15.16 -2.41
C MET A 51 -19.74 14.41 -2.52
N ALA A 52 -18.71 14.93 -1.86
CA ALA A 52 -17.39 14.27 -1.80
C ALA A 52 -17.37 13.10 -0.78
N TYR A 53 -18.20 13.18 0.26
CA TYR A 53 -18.30 12.19 1.32
C TYR A 53 -19.77 11.92 1.65
N ALA A 54 -20.10 10.68 1.98
CA ALA A 54 -21.45 10.29 2.39
C ALA A 54 -21.78 10.70 3.84
N VAL A 55 -20.79 11.16 4.59
CA VAL A 55 -20.89 11.61 5.98
C VAL A 55 -20.20 12.96 6.13
N ASP A 56 -20.58 13.70 7.17
CA ASP A 56 -19.97 14.99 7.46
C ASP A 56 -18.46 14.84 7.73
N VAL A 57 -17.68 15.67 7.05
CA VAL A 57 -16.23 15.70 7.23
C VAL A 57 -15.92 16.53 8.45
N VAL A 58 -15.37 15.87 9.47
CA VAL A 58 -14.76 16.52 10.63
C VAL A 58 -13.30 16.10 10.70
N ASN A 59 -12.42 17.02 11.09
CA ASN A 59 -11.01 16.68 11.28
C ASN A 59 -10.86 15.72 12.47
N THR A 60 -10.63 14.44 12.18
CA THR A 60 -10.32 13.42 13.19
C THR A 60 -8.82 13.27 13.31
N TRP A 61 -8.24 13.91 14.32
CA TRP A 61 -6.80 13.80 14.62
C TRP A 61 -6.51 12.51 15.39
N ARG A 62 -5.34 11.93 15.15
CA ARG A 62 -4.77 10.84 15.95
C ARG A 62 -3.73 11.44 16.89
N GLU A 63 -3.76 11.08 18.17
CA GLU A 63 -2.73 11.45 19.15
C GLU A 63 -1.35 10.92 18.73
N ASP A 64 -0.29 11.69 19.02
CA ASP A 64 1.08 11.33 18.68
C ASP A 64 1.71 10.37 19.70
N GLU A 65 1.09 9.20 19.84
CA GLU A 65 1.56 8.14 20.73
C GLU A 65 2.18 6.99 19.92
N ALA A 66 3.32 6.49 20.40
CA ALA A 66 3.99 5.35 19.80
C ALA A 66 3.31 4.05 20.24
N VAL A 67 2.79 3.29 19.27
CA VAL A 67 2.21 1.97 19.49
C VAL A 67 3.18 0.90 18.99
N ASN A 68 3.55 -0.05 19.85
CA ASN A 68 4.39 -1.17 19.46
C ASN A 68 3.57 -2.22 18.71
N VAL A 69 4.18 -2.82 17.67
CA VAL A 69 3.61 -3.96 16.94
C VAL A 69 4.01 -5.25 17.66
N SER A 70 3.09 -6.22 17.75
CA SER A 70 3.41 -7.52 18.35
C SER A 70 4.36 -8.34 17.47
N GLU A 71 5.13 -9.25 18.07
CA GLU A 71 6.00 -10.15 17.30
C GLU A 71 5.20 -11.07 16.36
N ASP A 72 3.97 -11.41 16.73
CA ASP A 72 3.08 -12.22 15.89
C ASP A 72 2.60 -11.44 14.66
N ASP A 73 2.19 -10.18 14.81
CA ASP A 73 1.81 -9.32 13.67
C ASP A 73 2.99 -9.09 12.73
N ARG A 74 4.18 -8.86 13.31
CA ARG A 74 5.42 -8.71 12.54
C ARG A 74 5.72 -9.97 11.73
N ARG A 75 5.58 -11.15 12.33
CA ARG A 75 5.77 -12.44 11.64
C ARG A 75 4.76 -12.60 10.50
N LEU A 76 3.48 -12.32 10.75
CA LEU A 76 2.42 -12.39 9.74
C LEU A 76 2.70 -11.50 8.52
N LEU A 77 3.19 -10.27 8.75
CA LEU A 77 3.58 -9.37 7.67
C LEU A 77 4.72 -9.93 6.82
N ILE A 78 5.76 -10.48 7.44
CA ILE A 78 6.93 -11.04 6.74
C ILE A 78 6.56 -12.30 5.95
N ASP A 79 5.68 -13.13 6.51
CA ASP A 79 5.22 -14.34 5.83
C ASP A 79 4.29 -14.03 4.63
N ALA A 80 3.72 -12.82 4.56
CA ALA A 80 2.95 -12.36 3.40
C ALA A 80 3.81 -11.87 2.24
N PHE A 81 5.14 -11.80 2.37
CA PHE A 81 6.02 -11.33 1.29
C PHE A 81 6.10 -12.36 0.14
N PRO A 82 5.94 -11.93 -1.13
CA PRO A 82 6.08 -12.83 -2.28
C PRO A 82 7.48 -13.45 -2.39
N GLU A 83 8.52 -12.66 -2.13
CA GLU A 83 9.91 -13.09 -2.08
C GLU A 83 10.60 -12.33 -0.93
N ARG A 84 11.54 -12.97 -0.22
CA ARG A 84 12.22 -12.34 0.91
C ARG A 84 13.71 -12.63 0.96
N VAL A 85 14.46 -11.65 1.46
CA VAL A 85 15.88 -11.79 1.84
C VAL A 85 16.00 -11.43 3.31
N GLY A 86 16.02 -12.44 4.18
CA GLY A 86 15.87 -12.24 5.63
C GLY A 86 14.50 -11.65 5.96
N ASP A 87 14.49 -10.54 6.68
CA ASP A 87 13.27 -9.84 7.11
C ASP A 87 12.82 -8.74 6.11
N LEU A 88 13.33 -8.76 4.88
CA LEU A 88 13.07 -7.75 3.86
C LEU A 88 12.29 -8.34 2.69
N ASN A 89 11.27 -7.60 2.21
CA ASN A 89 10.57 -7.91 0.96
C ASN A 89 11.50 -7.66 -0.23
N ALA A 90 11.74 -8.69 -1.04
CA ALA A 90 12.63 -8.62 -2.17
C ALA A 90 11.89 -8.08 -3.40
N VAL A 91 12.43 -7.02 -4.01
CA VAL A 91 11.89 -6.42 -5.23
C VAL A 91 13.02 -6.11 -6.22
N PRO A 92 12.75 -6.10 -7.54
CA PRO A 92 13.71 -5.65 -8.52
C PRO A 92 14.20 -4.23 -8.23
N ALA A 93 15.48 -3.96 -8.53
CA ALA A 93 16.06 -2.65 -8.33
C ALA A 93 15.37 -1.59 -9.22
N VAL A 94 15.00 -0.46 -8.62
CA VAL A 94 14.26 0.63 -9.29
C VAL A 94 15.11 1.35 -10.35
N PHE A 95 16.43 1.36 -10.19
CA PHE A 95 17.37 1.99 -11.12
C PHE A 95 18.41 0.96 -11.59
N SER A 96 18.44 0.70 -12.89
CA SER A 96 19.31 -0.30 -13.52
C SER A 96 20.73 0.20 -13.85
N GLY A 97 21.06 1.47 -13.57
CA GLY A 97 22.31 2.10 -14.04
C GLY A 97 23.13 2.87 -13.01
N ARG A 98 22.81 2.82 -11.72
CA ARG A 98 23.61 3.48 -10.67
C ARG A 98 23.75 2.52 -9.50
N ALA A 99 24.97 2.05 -9.25
CA ALA A 99 25.27 1.28 -8.05
C ALA A 99 24.92 2.14 -6.84
N VAL A 100 23.78 1.83 -6.20
CA VAL A 100 23.46 2.42 -4.89
C VAL A 100 24.51 1.87 -3.94
N PRO A 101 25.36 2.70 -3.31
CA PRO A 101 26.28 2.21 -2.30
C PRO A 101 25.42 1.55 -1.21
N ARG A 102 25.58 0.24 -1.02
CA ARG A 102 24.91 -0.47 0.07
C ARG A 102 25.31 0.25 1.35
N SER A 103 24.34 0.86 2.02
CA SER A 103 24.59 1.44 3.33
C SER A 103 25.13 0.33 4.23
N PRO A 104 26.17 0.59 5.04
CA PRO A 104 26.67 -0.41 5.97
C PRO A 104 25.51 -0.79 6.89
N THR A 105 25.06 -2.04 6.78
CA THR A 105 24.04 -2.60 7.66
C THR A 105 24.51 -2.40 9.09
N ARG A 106 23.76 -1.61 9.86
CA ARG A 106 24.01 -1.43 11.29
C ARG A 106 23.96 -2.83 11.92
N PRO A 107 25.03 -3.31 12.58
CA PRO A 107 25.01 -4.64 13.18
C PRO A 107 23.84 -4.71 14.15
N SER A 108 23.01 -5.74 14.03
CA SER A 108 21.93 -5.99 14.99
C SER A 108 22.60 -6.15 16.35
N LYS A 109 22.26 -5.29 17.29
CA LYS A 109 22.65 -5.52 18.69
C LYS A 109 21.90 -6.79 19.10
N ALA A 110 22.62 -7.90 19.20
CA ALA A 110 22.15 -9.09 19.87
C ALA A 110 21.59 -8.65 21.24
N SER A 111 20.28 -8.75 21.41
CA SER A 111 19.62 -8.49 22.68
C SER A 111 19.98 -9.62 23.64
N SER A 112 21.16 -9.54 24.24
CA SER A 112 21.52 -10.33 25.40
C SER A 112 20.92 -9.66 26.63
N ARG A 113 19.64 -9.93 26.90
CA ARG A 113 19.10 -9.84 28.26
C ARG A 113 18.46 -11.18 28.57
N GLY A 114 19.25 -12.00 29.25
CA GLY A 114 18.82 -13.28 29.77
C GLY A 114 17.56 -13.11 30.62
N HIS A 115 16.57 -13.93 30.31
CA HIS A 115 15.42 -14.16 31.15
C HIS A 115 15.90 -14.99 32.34
N GLY A 116 16.41 -14.31 33.36
CA GLY A 116 16.72 -14.91 34.66
C GLY A 116 15.48 -14.89 35.53
N SER A 117 14.71 -15.99 35.48
CA SER A 117 13.68 -16.28 36.48
C SER A 117 14.36 -16.52 37.82
N VAL A 118 14.11 -15.66 38.82
CA VAL A 118 14.37 -15.98 40.22
C VAL A 118 13.05 -15.93 40.95
N VAL A 119 12.41 -17.09 41.06
CA VAL A 119 11.39 -17.37 42.07
C VAL A 119 11.96 -18.52 42.90
N SER A 120 12.33 -18.22 44.14
CA SER A 120 12.17 -19.11 45.29
C SER A 120 12.81 -18.48 46.54
N ASP A 121 11.95 -18.19 47.50
CA ASP A 121 12.07 -18.50 48.92
C ASP A 121 13.21 -17.87 49.73
N ARG A 122 12.81 -17.00 50.68
CA ARG A 122 13.16 -17.20 52.08
C ARG A 122 12.23 -16.43 53.02
N ASP A 123 11.56 -17.23 53.84
CA ASP A 123 10.98 -16.90 55.12
C ASP A 123 11.99 -16.21 56.08
N GLU A 124 11.38 -15.63 57.12
CA GLU A 124 11.90 -15.38 58.47
C GLU A 124 12.68 -14.09 58.79
N ALA A 125 12.01 -13.28 59.62
CA ALA A 125 12.44 -12.81 60.94
C ALA A 125 12.70 -11.29 61.11
N LEU A 126 11.93 -10.78 62.09
CA LEU A 126 11.99 -9.51 62.86
C LEU A 126 11.38 -8.26 62.22
#